data_AF-A0A7C9J9N4-F1
#
_entry.id   AF-A0A7C9J9N4-F1
#
_cell.length_a   1.000
_cell.length_b   1.000
_cell.length_c   1.000
_cell.angle_alpha   90.00
_cell.angle_beta   90.00
_cell.angle_gamma   90.00
#
_symmetry.space_group_name_H-M   'P 1'
#
loop_
_entity.id
_entity.type
_entity.pdbx_description
1 polymer ?
#
loop_
_entity_poly.entity_id
_entity_poly.type
_entity_poly.pdbx_seq_one_letter_code
_entity_poly.pdbx_strand_id
1 'polypeptide(L)'
;MRYKKALALVVGIGTLFAGSAFAKKGMGGPIIPPVDQAKLQEFCEDAQPLFQREAQLSLETRSLKLQPNPNWDAILEKEQELAKIRVELMKEAHDKGLPLGSFGMWRKYCGW
;
A
#
# COMPACT_ATOMS: atom_id res chain seq x y z
N MET A 1 55.12 -60.59 18.35
CA MET A 1 55.45 -59.81 17.14
C MET A 1 54.16 -59.34 16.47
N ARG A 2 54.22 -58.18 15.80
CA ARG A 2 53.30 -57.70 14.74
C ARG A 2 52.25 -56.63 15.11
N TYR A 3 52.72 -55.40 14.90
CA TYR A 3 52.10 -54.30 14.14
C TYR A 3 51.01 -53.42 14.75
N LYS A 4 51.47 -52.21 15.10
CA LYS A 4 50.82 -50.91 14.88
C LYS A 4 50.04 -50.86 13.55
N LYS A 5 48.85 -50.24 13.55
CA LYS A 5 48.49 -49.03 12.77
C LYS A 5 46.95 -48.79 12.75
N ALA A 6 46.60 -47.56 13.15
CA ALA A 6 45.56 -46.68 12.57
C ALA A 6 44.10 -47.15 12.46
N LEU A 7 43.19 -46.45 13.17
CA LEU A 7 42.36 -45.40 12.57
C LEU A 7 41.53 -44.74 13.69
N ALA A 8 41.95 -43.54 14.12
CA ALA A 8 41.08 -42.68 14.91
C ALA A 8 40.08 -42.05 13.94
N LEU A 9 38.87 -42.62 13.88
CA LEU A 9 37.73 -42.07 13.17
C LEU A 9 37.26 -40.83 13.95
N VAL A 10 37.75 -39.66 13.57
CA VAL A 10 37.24 -38.38 14.06
C VAL A 10 35.86 -38.18 13.45
N VAL A 11 34.84 -38.63 14.17
CA VAL A 11 33.43 -38.30 13.93
C VAL A 11 33.23 -36.85 14.41
N GLY A 12 33.58 -35.91 13.55
CA GLY A 12 33.22 -34.50 13.72
C GLY A 12 31.77 -34.31 13.28
N ILE A 13 30.85 -34.34 14.24
CA ILE A 13 29.44 -33.98 14.09
C ILE A 13 29.39 -32.49 13.73
N GLY A 14 29.40 -32.21 12.43
CA GLY A 14 29.12 -30.89 11.86
C GLY A 14 27.64 -30.71 11.59
N THR A 15 26.79 -30.83 12.61
CA THR A 15 25.43 -30.28 12.54
C THR A 15 25.47 -28.81 12.87
N LEU A 16 25.73 -27.98 11.87
CA LEU A 16 25.17 -26.64 11.83
C LEU A 16 24.33 -26.55 10.58
N PHE A 17 23.03 -26.57 10.83
CA PHE A 17 21.96 -26.21 9.93
C PHE A 17 22.34 -24.94 9.14
N ALA A 18 22.92 -25.12 7.96
CA ALA A 18 22.77 -24.14 6.88
C ALA A 18 21.33 -24.29 6.40
N GLY A 19 20.43 -23.67 7.17
CA GLY A 19 19.03 -23.53 6.80
C GLY A 19 18.96 -23.05 5.37
N SER A 20 18.04 -23.67 4.63
CA SER A 20 17.49 -23.23 3.35
C SER A 20 18.03 -21.87 2.95
N ALA A 21 18.92 -21.84 1.95
CA ALA A 21 19.21 -20.62 1.22
C ALA A 21 17.86 -20.06 0.80
N PHE A 22 17.35 -19.15 1.62
CA PHE A 22 16.04 -18.57 1.50
C PHE A 22 16.04 -17.99 0.10
N ALA A 23 15.09 -18.49 -0.69
CA ALA A 23 14.66 -17.84 -1.90
C ALA A 23 14.44 -16.37 -1.55
N LYS A 24 15.42 -15.52 -1.84
CA LYS A 24 15.25 -14.07 -1.81
C LYS A 24 14.45 -13.74 -3.05
N LYS A 25 13.17 -14.11 -2.99
CA LYS A 25 12.07 -13.52 -3.74
C LYS A 25 12.01 -12.06 -3.30
N GLY A 26 12.95 -11.25 -3.80
CA GLY A 26 12.82 -9.81 -3.84
C GLY A 26 11.80 -9.52 -4.91
N MET A 27 10.52 -9.71 -4.58
CA MET A 27 9.42 -9.13 -5.35
C MET A 27 9.78 -7.67 -5.56
N GLY A 28 9.87 -7.23 -6.82
CA GLY A 28 10.01 -5.83 -7.14
C GLY A 28 8.94 -5.07 -6.36
N GLY A 29 9.38 -4.34 -5.33
CA GLY A 29 8.53 -3.36 -4.69
C GLY A 29 8.04 -2.40 -5.77
N PRO A 30 6.84 -1.82 -5.64
CA PRO A 30 6.42 -0.79 -6.57
C PRO A 30 7.55 0.24 -6.66
N ILE A 31 8.01 0.52 -7.88
CA ILE A 31 8.95 1.60 -8.16
C ILE A 31 8.14 2.87 -7.90
N ILE A 32 8.07 3.26 -6.63
CA ILE A 32 7.51 4.54 -6.22
C ILE A 32 8.56 5.54 -6.67
N PRO A 33 8.25 6.44 -7.63
CA PRO A 33 9.20 7.46 -8.01
C PRO A 33 9.60 8.25 -6.77
N PRO A 34 10.84 8.75 -6.65
CA PRO A 34 11.23 9.56 -5.50
C PRO A 34 10.29 10.76 -5.39
N VAL A 35 9.42 10.73 -4.38
CA VAL A 35 8.47 11.80 -4.10
C VAL A 35 9.16 12.80 -3.16
N ASP A 36 9.12 14.08 -3.53
CA ASP A 36 9.51 15.18 -2.65
C ASP A 36 8.62 15.17 -1.40
N GLN A 37 9.24 14.91 -0.25
CA GLN A 37 8.53 14.76 1.02
C GLN A 37 7.86 16.05 1.47
N ALA A 38 8.42 17.22 1.13
CA ALA A 38 7.84 18.50 1.50
C ALA A 38 6.52 18.74 0.74
N LYS A 39 6.53 18.47 -0.57
CA LYS A 39 5.33 18.58 -1.41
C LYS A 39 4.27 17.54 -1.07
N LEU A 40 4.71 16.36 -0.60
CA LEU A 40 3.80 15.34 -0.11
C LEU A 40 3.10 15.77 1.19
N GLN A 41 3.82 16.37 2.14
CA GLN A 41 3.20 16.91 3.36
C GLN A 41 2.21 18.02 3.03
N GLU A 42 2.59 18.95 2.16
CA GLU A 42 1.71 20.03 1.70
C GLU A 42 0.44 19.48 1.02
N PHE A 43 0.59 18.47 0.15
CA PHE A 43 -0.54 17.74 -0.43
C PHE A 43 -1.44 17.13 0.64
N CYS A 44 -0.87 16.47 1.66
CA CYS A 44 -1.66 15.81 2.68
C CYS A 44 -2.45 16.78 3.54
N GLU A 45 -1.91 17.98 3.82
CA GLU A 45 -2.62 19.05 4.53
C GLU A 45 -3.79 19.59 3.69
N ASP A 46 -3.53 19.93 2.43
CA ASP A 46 -4.56 20.50 1.55
C ASP A 46 -5.65 19.48 1.17
N ALA A 47 -5.27 18.21 0.97
CA ALA A 47 -6.17 17.12 0.62
C ALA A 47 -6.99 16.59 1.81
N GLN A 48 -6.62 16.92 3.05
CA GLN A 48 -7.31 16.45 4.26
C GLN A 48 -8.84 16.67 4.24
N PRO A 49 -9.35 17.90 4.01
CA PRO A 49 -10.79 18.12 3.92
C PRO A 49 -11.46 17.34 2.78
N LEU A 50 -10.77 17.15 1.65
CA LEU A 50 -11.28 16.39 0.51
C LEU A 50 -11.43 14.90 0.86
N PHE A 51 -10.44 14.31 1.55
CA PHE A 51 -10.50 12.92 2.00
C PHE A 51 -11.55 12.70 3.10
N GLN A 52 -11.73 13.66 4.01
CA GLN A 52 -12.81 13.63 5.00
C GLN A 52 -14.19 13.64 4.33
N ARG A 53 -14.39 14.53 3.34
CA ARG A 53 -15.63 14.59 2.57
C ARG A 53 -15.85 13.33 1.74
N GLU A 54 -14.81 12.78 1.10
CA GLU A 54 -14.89 11.51 0.37
C GLU A 54 -15.33 10.38 1.29
N ALA A 55 -14.78 10.29 2.51
CA ALA A 55 -15.16 9.28 3.49
C ALA A 55 -16.63 9.41 3.92
N GLN A 56 -17.09 10.63 4.19
CA GLN A 56 -18.48 10.90 4.54
C GLN A 56 -19.44 10.51 3.40
N LEU A 57 -19.19 10.99 2.18
CA LEU A 57 -20.03 10.67 1.02
C LEU A 57 -20.03 9.17 0.70
N SER A 58 -18.90 8.48 0.92
CA SER A 58 -18.83 7.03 0.76
C SER A 58 -19.73 6.30 1.76
N LEU A 59 -19.79 6.75 3.01
CA LEU A 59 -20.69 6.19 4.02
C LEU A 59 -22.16 6.46 3.70
N GLU A 60 -22.50 7.68 3.28
CA GLU A 60 -23.86 8.04 2.87
C GLU A 60 -24.32 7.23 1.65
N THR A 61 -23.47 7.14 0.63
CA THR A 61 -23.74 6.34 -0.57
C THR A 61 -23.90 4.86 -0.23
N ARG A 62 -23.05 4.33 0.66
CA ARG A 62 -23.17 2.95 1.15
C ARG A 62 -24.49 2.75 1.90
N SER A 63 -24.90 3.71 2.73
CA SER A 63 -26.19 3.63 3.44
C SER A 63 -27.36 3.53 2.47
N LEU A 64 -27.39 4.37 1.42
CA LEU A 64 -28.42 4.32 0.38
C LEU A 64 -28.45 2.97 -0.36
N LYS A 65 -27.29 2.44 -0.72
CA LYS A 65 -27.16 1.15 -1.42
C LYS A 65 -27.65 -0.05 -0.59
N LEU A 66 -27.62 0.06 0.74
CA LEU A 66 -28.03 -1.00 1.66
C LEU A 66 -29.52 -0.96 2.01
N GLN A 67 -30.28 0.04 1.54
CA GLN A 67 -31.72 0.11 1.77
C GLN A 67 -32.47 -0.99 0.99
N PRO A 68 -33.60 -1.52 1.50
CA PRO A 68 -34.39 -2.53 0.79
C PRO A 68 -34.93 -2.06 -0.57
N ASN A 69 -35.15 -0.75 -0.73
CA ASN A 69 -35.52 -0.11 -1.99
C ASN A 69 -34.59 1.08 -2.27
N PRO A 70 -33.42 0.85 -2.89
CA PRO A 70 -32.43 1.90 -3.12
C PRO A 70 -32.95 3.02 -4.03
N ASN A 71 -32.76 4.28 -3.63
CA ASN A 71 -32.98 5.42 -4.51
C ASN A 71 -31.77 5.59 -5.44
N TRP A 72 -31.88 5.11 -6.68
CA TRP A 72 -30.80 5.13 -7.67
C TRP A 72 -30.38 6.55 -8.10
N ASP A 73 -31.31 7.50 -8.15
CA ASP A 73 -31.00 8.88 -8.53
C ASP A 73 -30.14 9.56 -7.45
N ALA A 74 -30.49 9.37 -6.18
CA ALA A 74 -29.69 9.87 -5.05
C ALA A 74 -28.31 9.19 -4.97
N ILE A 75 -28.21 7.91 -5.32
CA ILE A 75 -26.92 7.21 -5.42
C ILE A 75 -26.08 7.80 -6.55
N LEU A 76 -26.67 8.03 -7.71
CA LEU A 76 -25.98 8.60 -8.88
C LEU A 76 -25.41 9.99 -8.56
N GLU A 77 -26.20 10.86 -7.93
CA GLU A 77 -25.75 12.19 -7.51
C GLU A 77 -24.53 12.12 -6.58
N LYS A 78 -24.56 11.25 -5.56
CA LYS A 78 -23.43 11.09 -4.64
C LYS A 78 -22.20 10.46 -5.29
N GLU A 79 -22.37 9.52 -6.22
CA GLU A 79 -21.25 8.96 -6.98
C GLU A 79 -20.60 10.01 -7.89
N GLN A 80 -21.38 10.93 -8.47
CA GLN A 80 -20.84 12.06 -9.23
C GLN A 80 -20.06 13.03 -8.33
N GLU A 81 -20.54 13.31 -7.12
CA GLU A 81 -19.80 14.12 -6.14
C GLU A 81 -18.49 13.44 -5.72
N LEU A 82 -18.52 12.14 -5.44
CA LEU A 82 -17.31 11.36 -5.17
C LEU A 82 -16.33 11.47 -6.34
N ALA A 83 -16.79 11.29 -7.58
CA ALA A 83 -15.95 11.42 -8.76
C ALA A 83 -15.31 12.81 -8.90
N LYS A 84 -16.04 13.88 -8.58
CA LYS A 84 -15.49 15.26 -8.57
C LYS A 84 -14.35 15.40 -7.57
N ILE A 85 -14.55 14.94 -6.32
CA ILE A 85 -13.50 14.97 -5.29
C ILE A 85 -12.27 14.18 -5.73
N ARG A 86 -12.47 13.04 -6.38
CA ARG A 86 -11.36 12.24 -6.91
C ARG A 86 -10.55 13.00 -7.95
N VAL A 87 -11.20 13.68 -8.88
CA VAL A 87 -10.52 14.49 -9.90
C VAL A 87 -9.80 15.68 -9.26
N GLU A 88 -10.38 16.32 -8.25
CA GLU A 88 -9.74 17.42 -7.50
C GLU A 88 -8.45 16.94 -6.82
N LEU A 89 -8.48 15.79 -6.15
CA LEU A 89 -7.29 15.17 -5.56
C LEU A 89 -6.22 14.82 -6.60
N MET A 90 -6.61 14.30 -7.77
CA MET A 90 -5.68 14.05 -8.88
C MET A 90 -5.00 15.34 -9.32
N LYS A 91 -5.78 16.40 -9.49
CA LYS A 91 -5.29 17.69 -9.95
C LYS A 91 -4.32 18.28 -8.93
N GLU A 92 -4.67 18.26 -7.66
CA GLU A 92 -3.82 18.78 -6.58
C GLU A 92 -2.50 18.01 -6.45
N ALA A 93 -2.56 16.68 -6.53
CA ALA A 93 -1.36 15.85 -6.57
C ALA A 93 -0.49 16.18 -7.80
N HIS A 94 -1.10 16.32 -8.97
CA HIS A 94 -0.40 16.67 -10.21
C HIS A 94 0.28 18.04 -10.13
N ASP A 95 -0.43 19.05 -9.64
CA ASP A 95 0.06 20.42 -9.50
C ASP A 95 1.27 20.49 -8.55
N LYS A 96 1.31 19.61 -7.55
CA LYS A 96 2.46 19.45 -6.63
C LYS A 96 3.56 18.51 -7.17
N GLY A 97 3.42 18.01 -8.40
CA GLY A 97 4.40 17.12 -9.04
C GLY A 97 4.45 15.72 -8.42
N LEU A 98 3.40 15.32 -7.70
CA LEU A 98 3.25 13.96 -7.17
C LEU A 98 2.82 13.02 -8.29
N PRO A 99 3.22 11.74 -8.25
CA PRO A 99 2.72 10.77 -9.20
C PRO A 99 1.21 10.66 -9.08
N LEU A 100 0.55 10.60 -10.23
CA LEU A 100 -0.85 10.19 -10.36
C LEU A 100 -0.93 8.70 -10.02
N GLY A 101 -0.79 8.38 -8.73
CA GLY A 101 -0.82 7.03 -8.22
C GLY A 101 -2.18 6.37 -8.47
N SER A 102 -2.21 5.05 -8.37
CA SER A 102 -3.49 4.36 -8.26
C SER A 102 -4.25 4.90 -7.05
N PHE A 103 -5.52 5.28 -7.28
CA PHE A 103 -6.42 5.79 -6.25
C PHE A 103 -6.32 4.98 -4.95
N GLY A 104 -6.03 5.63 -3.84
CA GLY A 104 -5.80 4.99 -2.53
C GLY A 104 -4.34 4.89 -2.09
N MET A 105 -3.36 5.11 -2.97
CA MET A 105 -1.95 5.20 -2.56
C MET A 105 -1.65 6.52 -1.83
N TRP A 106 -2.33 7.61 -2.17
CA TRP A 106 -2.16 8.90 -1.51
C TRP A 106 -2.53 8.89 -0.03
N ARG A 107 -3.64 8.24 0.34
CA ARG A 107 -4.02 8.07 1.77
C ARG A 107 -2.92 7.38 2.56
N LYS A 108 -2.32 6.32 1.99
CA LYS A 108 -1.19 5.62 2.61
C LYS A 108 0.04 6.51 2.76
N TYR A 109 0.32 7.37 1.78
CA TYR A 109 1.42 8.34 1.88
C TYR A 109 1.17 9.41 2.95
N CYS A 110 -0.10 9.79 3.16
CA CYS A 110 -0.52 10.73 4.22
C CYS A 110 -0.72 10.09 5.60
N GLY A 111 -0.60 8.75 5.72
CA GLY A 111 -0.72 8.04 6.99
C GLY A 111 -2.15 7.77 7.47
N TRP A 112 -3.14 7.70 6.57
CA TRP A 112 -4.55 7.39 6.87
C TRP A 112 -5.02 6.04 6.31
#